data_AF-R4Z2E9-F1
#
_entry.id   AF-R4Z2E9-F1
#
_cell.length_a   1.000
_cell.length_b   1.000
_cell.length_c   1.000
_cell.angle_alpha   90.00
_cell.angle_beta   90.00
_cell.angle_gamma   90.00
#
_symmetry.space_group_name_H-M   'P 1'
#
loop_
_entity.id
_entity.type
_entity.pdbx_description
1 polymer ?
#
loop_
_entity_poly.entity_id
_entity_poly.type
_entity_poly.pdbx_seq_one_letter_code
_entity_poly.pdbx_strand_id
1 'polypeptide(L)' 'MPSAPKPEMTEEEGLIMVTPDEAIARARPLPSPESVAIPGLTDEEWDAFVDALAEC' A
#
# COMPACT_ATOMS: atom_id res chain seq x y z
N MET A 1 41.45 -16.44 -2.29
CA MET A 1 40.47 -15.62 -1.54
C MET A 1 39.24 -16.49 -1.31
N PRO A 2 38.74 -16.67 -0.08
CA PRO A 2 37.46 -17.36 0.14
C PRO A 2 36.32 -16.50 -0.45
N SER A 3 35.42 -17.10 -1.23
CA SER A 3 34.21 -16.42 -1.72
C SER A 3 33.32 -16.06 -0.53
N ALA A 4 32.91 -14.81 -0.43
CA ALA A 4 31.86 -14.38 0.48
C ALA A 4 30.55 -15.12 0.16
N PRO A 5 29.71 -15.45 1.16
CA PRO A 5 28.39 -16.01 0.89
C PRO A 5 27.59 -14.97 0.11
N LYS A 6 27.08 -15.41 -1.04
CA LYS A 6 26.14 -14.63 -1.87
C LYS A 6 24.89 -14.38 -1.00
N PRO A 7 24.35 -13.15 -0.94
CA PRO A 7 23.10 -12.93 -0.22
C PRO A 7 22.04 -13.87 -0.81
N GLU A 8 21.47 -14.72 0.03
CA GLU A 8 20.28 -15.50 -0.31
C GLU A 8 19.16 -14.50 -0.57
N MET A 9 18.91 -14.21 -1.84
CA MET A 9 17.67 -13.57 -2.26
C MET A 9 16.59 -14.62 -2.05
N THR A 10 15.90 -14.53 -0.92
CA THR A 10 14.66 -15.28 -0.65
C THR A 10 13.72 -15.11 -1.82
N GLU A 11 13.21 -16.23 -2.31
CA GLU A 11 12.49 -16.40 -3.56
C GLU A 11 11.36 -15.37 -3.74
N GLU A 12 11.44 -14.64 -4.86
CA GLU A 12 10.39 -13.94 -5.58
C GLU A 12 9.41 -13.08 -4.75
N GLU A 13 9.72 -11.78 -4.61
CA GLU A 13 8.73 -10.72 -4.40
C GLU A 13 7.83 -10.56 -5.65
N GLY A 14 7.14 -11.63 -6.04
CA GLY A 14 6.20 -11.63 -7.15
C GLY A 14 4.84 -11.08 -6.72
N LEU A 15 4.23 -10.22 -7.56
CA LEU A 15 2.84 -9.83 -7.38
C LEU A 15 1.94 -11.05 -7.63
N ILE A 16 1.15 -11.45 -6.62
CA ILE A 16 0.22 -12.57 -6.73
C ILE A 16 -1.17 -12.03 -7.07
N MET A 17 -1.69 -12.45 -8.23
CA MET A 17 -3.09 -12.21 -8.60
C MET A 17 -4.01 -13.16 -7.82
N VAL A 18 -5.03 -12.61 -7.18
CA VAL A 18 -6.04 -13.37 -6.42
C VAL A 18 -7.44 -12.98 -6.88
N THR A 19 -8.41 -13.85 -6.61
CA THR A 19 -9.82 -13.53 -6.85
C THR A 19 -10.34 -12.48 -5.83
N PRO A 20 -11.44 -11.77 -6.12
CA PRO A 20 -12.02 -10.83 -5.16
C PRO A 20 -12.34 -11.46 -3.80
N ASP A 21 -12.89 -12.68 -3.78
CA ASP A 21 -13.24 -13.38 -2.54
C ASP A 21 -11.99 -13.72 -1.71
N GLU A 22 -10.91 -14.17 -2.36
CA GLU A 22 -9.64 -14.43 -1.70
C GLU A 22 -8.97 -13.14 -1.21
N ALA A 23 -9.10 -12.04 -1.94
CA ALA A 23 -8.61 -10.73 -1.51
C ALA A 23 -9.32 -10.26 -0.23
N ILE A 24 -10.65 -10.41 -0.18
CA ILE A 24 -11.45 -10.09 1.02
C ILE A 24 -11.03 -10.99 2.18
N ALA A 25 -10.85 -12.30 1.94
CA ALA A 25 -10.43 -13.24 2.98
C ALA A 25 -9.02 -12.96 3.52
N ARG A 26 -8.13 -12.41 2.69
CA ARG A 26 -6.76 -12.02 3.06
C ARG A 26 -6.64 -10.58 3.56
N ALA A 27 -7.69 -9.78 3.43
CA ALA A 27 -7.66 -8.37 3.78
C ALA A 27 -7.32 -8.23 5.27
N ARG A 28 -6.26 -7.47 5.56
CA ARG A 28 -5.99 -7.05 6.93
C ARG A 28 -7.02 -6.00 7.36
N PRO A 29 -7.31 -5.89 8.67
CA PRO A 29 -8.14 -4.80 9.16
C PRO A 29 -7.60 -3.47 8.65
N LEU A 30 -8.50 -2.60 8.20
CA LEU A 30 -8.10 -1.26 7.81
C LEU A 30 -7.52 -0.54 9.04
N PRO A 31 -6.46 0.27 8.84
CA PRO A 31 -5.95 1.13 9.89
C PRO A 31 -7.05 2.08 10.38
N SER A 32 -7.00 2.49 11.65
CA SER A 32 -7.99 3.43 12.20
C SER A 32 -7.89 4.78 11.48
N PRO A 33 -9.00 5.54 11.37
CA PRO A 33 -8.98 6.86 10.75
C PRO A 33 -7.91 7.79 11.32
N GLU A 34 -7.71 7.75 12.64
CA GLU A 34 -6.68 8.54 13.33
C GLU A 34 -5.25 8.16 12.91
N SER A 35 -4.99 6.89 12.59
CA SER A 35 -3.67 6.43 12.18
C SER A 35 -3.31 6.79 10.72
N VAL A 36 -4.31 7.12 9.91
CA VAL A 36 -4.12 7.57 8.52
C VAL A 36 -4.36 9.07 8.34
N ALA A 37 -4.71 9.78 9.42
CA ALA A 37 -4.88 11.23 9.39
C ALA A 37 -3.55 11.91 9.04
N ILE A 38 -3.59 12.82 8.06
CA ILE A 38 -2.44 13.64 7.68
C ILE A 38 -2.47 14.90 8.54
N PRO A 39 -1.50 15.12 9.45
CA PRO A 39 -1.54 16.27 10.33
C PRO A 39 -1.51 17.59 9.55
N GLY A 40 -2.48 18.45 9.83
CA GLY A 40 -2.59 19.78 9.22
C GLY A 40 -3.28 19.81 7.86
N LEU A 41 -3.66 18.66 7.30
CA LEU A 41 -4.50 18.60 6.11
C LEU A 41 -5.95 18.93 6.49
N THR A 42 -6.53 19.92 5.84
CA THR A 42 -7.95 20.23 6.01
C THR A 42 -8.82 19.41 5.05
N ASP A 43 -10.11 19.28 5.37
CA ASP A 43 -11.08 18.62 4.49
C ASP A 43 -11.16 19.32 3.12
N GLU A 44 -11.08 20.66 3.10
CA GLU A 44 -11.11 21.47 1.87
C GLU A 44 -9.90 21.22 0.96
N GLU A 45 -8.71 21.05 1.55
CA GLU A 45 -7.49 20.71 0.81
C GLU A 45 -7.55 19.28 0.25
N TRP A 46 -8.15 18.35 1.00
CA TRP A 46 -8.37 16.99 0.55
C TRP A 46 -9.39 16.93 -0.59
N ASP A 47 -10.50 17.64 -0.48
CA ASP A 47 -11.52 17.73 -1.52
C ASP A 47 -10.94 18.31 -2.82
N ALA A 48 -10.16 19.40 -2.74
CA ALA A 48 -9.48 19.97 -3.90
C ALA A 48 -8.50 18.99 -4.58
N PHE A 49 -7.82 18.14 -3.80
CA PHE A 49 -6.96 17.09 -4.33
C PHE A 49 -7.76 16.01 -5.07
N VAL A 50 -8.90 15.57 -4.51
CA VAL A 50 -9.78 14.59 -5.15
C VAL A 50 -10.35 15.13 -6.46
N ASP A 51 -10.80 16.39 -6.45
CA ASP A 51 -11.31 17.05 -7.65
C ASP A 51 -10.24 17.12 -8.76
N ALA A 52 -9.00 17.48 -8.41
CA ALA A 52 -7.89 17.53 -9.37
C ALA A 52 -7.58 16.15 -10.01
N LEU A 53 -7.80 15.04 -9.30
CA LEU A 53 -7.64 13.69 -9.86
C LEU A 53 -8.79 13.28 -10.78
N ALA A 54 -9.99 13.84 -10.57
CA ALA A 54 -11.19 13.51 -11.33
C ALA A 54 -11.28 14.24 -12.69
N GLU A 55 -10.52 15.31 -12.89
CA GLU A 55 -10.46 16.08 -14.14
C GLU A 55 -9.60 15.44 -15.26
N CYS A 56 -9.33 14.13 -15.20
CA CYS A 56 -8.53 13.37 -16.19
C CYS A 56 -9.38 12.64 -17.24
#